data_AF-A0A7C5N2K6-F1
#
_entry.id   AF-A0A7C5N2K6-F1
#
_cell.length_a   1.000
_cell.length_b   1.000
_cell.length_c   1.000
_cell.angle_alpha   90.00
_cell.angle_beta   90.00
_cell.angle_gamma   90.00
#
_symmetry.space_group_name_H-M   'P 1'
#
loop_
_entity.id
_entity.type
_entity.pdbx_description
1 polymer ?
#
loop_
_entity_poly.entity_id
_entity_poly.type
_entity_poly.pdbx_seq_one_letter_code
_entity_poly.pdbx_strand_id
1 'polypeptide(L)'
;MSKLQNARFDFKEDALFSGTQINRDRPVAFKLEGRSYIGFDGDTILSALLASGVDTAGEINGEEIALDAELSLPVVVASSDERKPAILPMQRTPIVPGMELLLFTPQSRLRKMTRSALERVRRAASGRSARSLDIDLAVSDILSGPWADLPVERELNTDLVVVGGGVSGLSAALAAAESGWAVTIVEQRCILGGDARFFGSQEGEQRPEELVRSLKEALLAYDNVRVFTNSKALSLTANCTRIHRVGRRDDEVYGEILRVSGRKTILATGTLERLPVFPGNRLPGVAKARASFQLAALYGLWRGKSAAFCTSSSAATQVALLAADMGIKVSKLADSRIRPKSRFFEFAKAYGISLATGTQAVLARVAGNGKLDVRFG
;
A
#
# COMPACT_ATOMS: atom_id res chain seq x y z
N MET A 1 -7.58 -28.61 -1.65
CA MET A 1 -8.31 -27.35 -1.41
C MET A 1 -7.74 -26.72 -0.15
N SER A 2 -6.79 -25.82 -0.27
CA SER A 2 -6.04 -25.29 0.85
C SER A 2 -6.79 -24.18 1.58
N LYS A 3 -6.62 -24.16 2.91
CA LYS A 3 -7.23 -23.17 3.80
C LYS A 3 -6.38 -21.91 3.76
N LEU A 4 -6.95 -20.77 3.37
CA LEU A 4 -6.41 -19.44 3.70
C LEU A 4 -6.05 -19.40 5.20
N GLN A 5 -4.78 -19.56 5.54
CA GLN A 5 -4.21 -19.15 6.82
C GLN A 5 -3.76 -17.70 6.65
N ASN A 6 -4.18 -16.81 7.55
CA ASN A 6 -3.65 -15.44 7.67
C ASN A 6 -3.76 -14.58 6.39
N ALA A 7 -4.89 -14.69 5.67
CA ALA A 7 -5.20 -13.90 4.48
C ALA A 7 -4.16 -13.96 3.34
N ARG A 8 -3.21 -14.90 3.39
CA ARG A 8 -2.22 -15.11 2.31
C ARG A 8 -2.65 -16.24 1.38
N PHE A 9 -2.36 -16.06 0.10
CA PHE A 9 -2.38 -17.15 -0.86
C PHE A 9 -1.26 -18.14 -0.54
N ASP A 10 -1.53 -19.42 -0.80
CA ASP A 10 -0.48 -20.43 -0.83
C ASP A 10 0.57 -20.03 -1.86
N PHE A 11 1.83 -20.25 -1.52
CA PHE A 11 2.92 -19.94 -2.41
C PHE A 11 2.86 -20.82 -3.66
N LYS A 12 2.94 -20.17 -4.81
CA LYS A 12 3.19 -20.77 -6.11
C LYS A 12 4.27 -19.91 -6.76
N GLU A 13 5.44 -20.49 -7.00
CA GLU A 13 6.67 -19.76 -7.35
C GLU A 13 6.50 -18.86 -8.59
N ASP A 14 5.70 -19.31 -9.56
CA ASP A 14 5.42 -18.59 -10.81
C ASP A 14 4.10 -17.80 -10.83
N ALA A 15 3.36 -17.72 -9.71
CA ALA A 15 2.08 -17.03 -9.70
C ALA A 15 2.25 -15.51 -9.56
N LEU A 16 1.44 -14.74 -10.30
CA LEU A 16 1.43 -13.27 -10.21
C LEU A 16 1.19 -12.78 -8.77
N PHE A 17 0.36 -13.49 -8.01
CA PHE A 17 -0.01 -13.21 -6.62
C PHE A 17 0.79 -14.05 -5.60
N SER A 18 2.02 -14.44 -5.96
CA SER A 18 2.93 -15.19 -5.08
C SER A 18 3.52 -14.34 -3.95
N GLY A 19 3.37 -13.01 -3.99
CA GLY A 19 3.97 -12.12 -3.00
C GLY A 19 5.48 -12.01 -3.18
N THR A 20 5.90 -11.31 -4.23
CA THR A 20 7.30 -11.28 -4.68
C THR A 20 8.26 -10.51 -3.76
N GLN A 21 7.76 -9.86 -2.71
CA GLN A 21 8.55 -9.02 -1.80
C GLN A 21 8.74 -9.64 -0.42
N ILE A 22 8.23 -10.85 -0.17
CA ILE A 22 8.37 -11.51 1.13
C ILE A 22 9.19 -12.78 1.04
N ASN A 23 10.04 -13.00 2.04
CA ASN A 23 10.73 -14.26 2.25
C ASN A 23 9.98 -15.11 3.27
N ARG A 24 9.26 -16.13 2.80
CA ARG A 24 8.42 -17.00 3.64
C ARG A 24 9.22 -17.89 4.60
N ASP A 25 10.50 -18.10 4.33
CA ASP A 25 11.38 -18.89 5.19
C ASP A 25 11.95 -18.07 6.36
N ARG A 26 11.70 -16.75 6.37
CA ARG A 26 12.19 -15.82 7.39
C ARG A 26 11.02 -15.12 8.10
N PRO A 27 10.34 -15.78 9.04
CA PRO A 27 9.33 -15.13 9.86
C PRO A 27 9.95 -14.05 10.75
N VAL A 28 9.27 -12.92 10.89
CA VAL A 28 9.71 -11.75 11.68
C VAL A 28 8.61 -11.38 12.66
N ALA A 29 8.96 -11.35 13.95
CA ALA A 29 8.06 -10.93 15.03
C ALA A 29 8.29 -9.46 15.39
N PHE A 30 7.19 -8.73 15.60
CA PHE A 30 7.19 -7.35 16.07
C PHE A 30 6.01 -7.08 16.99
N LYS A 31 6.00 -5.92 17.66
CA LYS A 31 4.87 -5.49 18.50
C LYS A 31 4.31 -4.15 18.05
N LEU A 32 2.99 -4.01 18.08
CA LEU A 32 2.29 -2.72 17.96
C LEU A 32 1.34 -2.57 19.14
N GLU A 33 1.47 -1.47 19.88
CA GLU A 33 0.68 -1.20 21.10
C GLU A 33 0.73 -2.36 22.11
N GLY A 34 1.91 -2.99 22.24
CA GLY A 34 2.16 -4.14 23.12
C GLY A 34 1.59 -5.48 22.64
N ARG A 35 0.87 -5.52 21.51
CA ARG A 35 0.39 -6.75 20.88
C ARG A 35 1.45 -7.31 19.93
N SER A 36 1.72 -8.61 20.03
CA SER A 36 2.66 -9.30 19.15
C SER A 36 2.00 -9.70 17.83
N TYR A 37 2.72 -9.48 16.75
CA TYR A 37 2.35 -9.87 15.39
C TYR A 37 3.52 -10.61 14.73
N ILE A 38 3.21 -11.44 13.75
CA ILE A 38 4.20 -12.16 12.94
C ILE A 38 3.94 -11.83 11.48
N GLY A 39 5.00 -11.41 10.78
CA GLY A 39 5.04 -11.32 9.32
C GLY A 39 6.25 -12.06 8.78
N PHE A 40 6.67 -11.70 7.57
CA PHE A 40 7.86 -12.22 6.92
C PHE A 40 8.85 -11.10 6.62
N ASP A 41 10.13 -11.43 6.51
CA ASP A 41 11.13 -10.47 6.03
C ASP A 41 10.70 -9.93 4.65
N GLY A 42 10.72 -8.60 4.52
CA GLY A 42 10.19 -7.88 3.35
C GLY A 42 8.73 -7.41 3.48
N ASP A 43 7.96 -7.88 4.47
CA ASP A 43 6.68 -7.24 4.81
C ASP A 43 6.88 -5.80 5.29
N THR A 44 5.88 -4.98 5.04
CA THR A 44 5.67 -3.72 5.74
C THR A 44 4.85 -3.93 7.00
N ILE A 45 4.84 -2.96 7.91
CA ILE A 45 3.95 -3.00 9.08
C ILE A 45 2.49 -3.18 8.63
N LEU A 46 2.05 -2.43 7.61
CA LEU A 46 0.68 -2.54 7.10
C LEU A 46 0.39 -3.94 6.53
N SER A 47 1.27 -4.50 5.70
CA SER A 47 1.03 -5.82 5.11
C SER A 47 1.02 -6.92 6.17
N ALA A 48 1.90 -6.88 7.17
CA ALA A 48 1.93 -7.84 8.26
C ALA A 48 0.69 -7.75 9.18
N LEU A 49 0.19 -6.53 9.45
CA LEU A 49 -1.06 -6.33 10.18
C LEU A 49 -2.26 -6.90 9.43
N LEU A 50 -2.39 -6.59 8.13
CA LEU A 50 -3.45 -7.12 7.29
C LEU A 50 -3.40 -8.66 7.19
N ALA A 51 -2.19 -9.24 7.10
CA ALA A 51 -1.99 -10.68 7.14
C ALA A 51 -2.45 -11.30 8.47
N SER A 52 -2.21 -10.59 9.58
CA SER A 52 -2.63 -11.02 10.92
C SER A 52 -4.13 -10.82 11.18
N GLY A 53 -4.90 -10.37 10.18
CA GLY A 53 -6.34 -10.17 10.27
C GLY A 53 -6.76 -8.80 10.81
N VAL A 54 -5.82 -7.85 10.95
CA VAL A 54 -6.14 -6.46 11.31
C VAL A 54 -6.60 -5.71 10.06
N ASP A 55 -7.91 -5.60 9.87
CA ASP A 55 -8.54 -4.99 8.69
C ASP A 55 -9.33 -3.70 8.99
N THR A 56 -9.39 -3.29 10.26
CA THR A 56 -10.08 -2.08 10.72
C THR A 56 -9.05 -1.10 11.30
N ALA A 57 -9.02 0.12 10.77
CA ALA A 57 -8.20 1.21 11.29
C ALA A 57 -8.80 1.81 12.58
N GLY A 58 -10.13 1.83 12.66
CA GLY A 58 -10.86 2.47 13.74
C GLY A 58 -12.31 2.70 13.35
N GLU A 59 -12.95 3.69 13.96
CA GLU A 59 -14.34 4.07 13.69
C GLU A 59 -14.52 5.58 13.52
N ILE A 60 -15.56 5.97 12.79
CA ILE A 60 -16.07 7.34 12.72
C ILE A 60 -17.55 7.28 13.07
N ASN A 61 -17.96 7.95 14.15
CA ASN A 61 -19.37 7.97 14.61
C ASN A 61 -19.97 6.56 14.78
N GLY A 62 -19.18 5.59 15.27
CA GLY A 62 -19.60 4.20 15.46
C GLY A 62 -19.59 3.32 14.21
N GLU A 63 -19.19 3.84 13.05
CA GLU A 63 -19.02 3.08 11.81
C GLU A 63 -17.56 2.66 11.63
N GLU A 64 -17.30 1.38 11.41
CA GLU A 64 -15.95 0.85 11.18
C GLU A 64 -15.33 1.41 9.88
N ILE A 65 -14.04 1.73 9.94
CA ILE A 65 -13.26 2.19 8.80
C ILE A 65 -12.14 1.20 8.51
N ALA A 66 -12.07 0.76 7.25
CA ALA A 66 -11.07 -0.17 6.76
C ALA A 66 -9.65 0.37 6.93
N LEU A 67 -8.75 -0.51 7.34
CA LEU A 67 -7.32 -0.26 7.28
C LEU A 67 -6.83 -0.43 5.83
N ASP A 68 -6.23 0.63 5.28
CA ASP A 68 -5.55 0.62 3.99
C ASP A 68 -4.34 1.58 3.98
N ALA A 69 -3.63 1.67 2.87
CA ALA A 69 -2.41 2.49 2.75
C ALA A 69 -2.64 4.02 2.82
N GLU A 70 -3.88 4.49 2.63
CA GLU A 70 -4.27 5.91 2.76
C GLU A 70 -4.84 6.22 4.15
N LEU A 71 -5.43 5.22 4.81
CA LEU A 71 -6.03 5.31 6.15
C LEU A 71 -5.17 4.65 7.23
N SER A 72 -3.93 4.27 6.91
CA SER A 72 -2.96 3.78 7.88
C SER A 72 -2.37 4.94 8.66
N LEU A 73 -2.31 4.80 9.97
CA LEU A 73 -1.74 5.81 10.85
C LEU A 73 -0.21 5.80 10.87
N PRO A 74 0.42 6.95 11.15
CA PRO A 74 1.83 6.94 11.49
C PRO A 74 2.07 6.14 12.78
N VAL A 75 3.24 5.53 12.86
CA VAL A 75 3.72 4.83 14.05
C VAL A 75 5.01 5.47 14.54
N VAL A 76 5.38 5.22 15.78
CA VAL A 76 6.67 5.61 16.36
C VAL A 76 7.37 4.37 16.89
N VAL A 77 8.67 4.25 16.63
CA VAL A 77 9.51 3.22 17.26
C VAL A 77 9.62 3.53 18.75
N ALA A 78 9.21 2.61 19.62
CA ALA A 78 9.09 2.83 21.06
C ALA A 78 10.42 3.23 21.70
N SER A 79 11.53 2.66 21.23
CA SER A 79 12.89 2.95 21.69
C SER A 79 13.50 4.25 21.12
N SER A 80 12.82 4.94 20.20
CA SER A 80 13.37 6.17 19.60
C SER A 80 13.43 7.34 20.60
N ASP A 81 14.44 8.21 20.41
CA ASP A 81 14.65 9.41 21.20
C ASP A 81 13.37 10.26 21.26
N GLU A 82 12.95 10.66 22.45
CA GLU A 82 11.77 11.50 22.65
C GLU A 82 11.90 12.87 21.99
N ARG A 83 13.12 13.40 21.85
CA ARG A 83 13.40 14.69 21.20
C ARG A 83 13.40 14.59 19.69
N LYS A 84 13.60 13.39 19.14
CA LYS A 84 13.60 13.12 17.70
C LYS A 84 12.92 11.76 17.43
N PRO A 85 11.59 11.66 17.63
CA PRO A 85 10.89 10.40 17.47
C PRO A 85 10.95 9.92 16.02
N ALA A 86 11.21 8.64 15.83
CA ALA A 86 11.19 8.01 14.52
C ALA A 86 9.74 7.77 14.10
N ILE A 87 9.10 8.80 13.55
CA ILE A 87 7.71 8.72 13.07
C ILE A 87 7.68 8.15 11.65
N LEU A 88 7.00 7.03 11.48
CA LEU A 88 7.10 6.20 10.29
C LEU A 88 5.72 5.83 9.71
N PRO A 89 5.56 5.83 8.38
CA PRO A 89 4.34 5.36 7.69
C PRO A 89 4.28 3.82 7.66
N MET A 90 3.20 3.20 8.15
CA MET A 90 3.07 1.73 8.20
C MET A 90 3.26 1.04 6.84
N GLN A 91 2.79 1.67 5.77
CA GLN A 91 2.77 1.13 4.41
C GLN A 91 4.12 1.20 3.66
N ARG A 92 5.13 1.89 4.21
CA ARG A 92 6.50 1.93 3.65
C ARG A 92 7.58 1.45 4.62
N THR A 93 7.18 1.11 5.83
CA THR A 93 8.14 0.73 6.88
C THR A 93 8.23 -0.78 6.96
N PRO A 94 9.39 -1.37 6.63
CA PRO A 94 9.58 -2.81 6.74
C PRO A 94 9.51 -3.24 8.21
N ILE A 95 9.01 -4.46 8.46
CA ILE A 95 9.13 -5.05 9.79
C ILE A 95 10.55 -5.57 10.01
N VAL A 96 11.06 -5.41 11.22
CA VAL A 96 12.38 -5.90 11.64
C VAL A 96 12.26 -6.64 12.98
N PRO A 97 13.12 -7.64 13.26
CA PRO A 97 12.99 -8.47 14.46
C PRO A 97 12.99 -7.65 15.75
N GLY A 98 11.99 -7.90 16.61
CA GLY A 98 11.94 -7.29 17.94
C GLY A 98 11.54 -5.82 17.96
N MET A 99 11.18 -5.22 16.82
CA MET A 99 10.72 -3.83 16.82
C MET A 99 9.43 -3.67 17.63
N GLU A 100 9.39 -2.63 18.47
CA GLU A 100 8.20 -2.25 19.21
C GLU A 100 7.70 -0.89 18.73
N LEU A 101 6.41 -0.84 18.41
CA LEU A 101 5.77 0.32 17.80
C LEU A 101 4.62 0.82 18.65
N LEU A 102 4.44 2.13 18.63
CA LEU A 102 3.29 2.83 19.18
C LEU A 102 2.55 3.56 18.07
N LEU A 103 1.24 3.67 18.17
CA LEU A 103 0.45 4.50 17.26
C LEU A 103 0.73 5.98 17.54
N PHE A 104 0.97 6.75 16.48
CA PHE A 104 1.09 8.20 16.59
C PHE A 104 -0.30 8.84 16.43
N THR A 105 -0.82 9.41 17.50
CA THR A 105 -2.05 10.23 17.48
C THR A 105 -1.74 11.67 17.89
N PRO A 106 -2.49 12.70 17.46
CA PRO A 106 -2.27 14.08 17.92
C PRO A 106 -2.25 14.22 19.46
N GLN A 107 -3.09 13.44 20.16
CA GLN A 107 -3.11 13.34 21.63
C GLN A 107 -1.81 12.73 22.22
N SER A 108 -1.06 11.95 21.43
CA SER A 108 0.23 11.37 21.83
C SER A 108 1.41 12.35 21.81
N ARG A 109 1.28 13.54 21.19
CA ARG A 109 2.31 14.61 21.28
C ARG A 109 2.56 15.07 22.72
N LEU A 110 1.59 14.90 23.63
CA LEU A 110 1.67 15.39 25.02
C LEU A 110 1.85 14.29 26.08
N ARG A 111 1.90 13.00 25.73
CA ARG A 111 1.84 11.91 26.73
C ARG A 111 2.79 10.75 26.43
N LYS A 112 4.09 10.95 26.68
CA LYS A 112 4.98 9.88 27.17
C LYS A 112 5.06 9.82 28.70
N MET A 113 4.54 10.82 29.42
CA MET A 113 4.38 10.77 30.87
C MET A 113 3.05 10.10 31.26
N THR A 114 3.16 9.04 32.06
CA THR A 114 2.12 8.29 32.78
C THR A 114 1.14 7.43 31.95
N ARG A 115 1.64 6.38 31.29
CA ARG A 115 0.79 5.19 31.05
C ARG A 115 0.58 4.43 32.36
N SER A 116 -0.41 4.85 33.14
CA SER A 116 -0.83 4.09 34.33
C SER A 116 -1.16 2.64 33.93
N ALA A 117 -0.80 1.68 34.77
CA ALA A 117 -1.23 0.28 34.59
C ALA A 117 -2.76 0.18 34.42
N LEU A 118 -3.51 1.14 34.98
CA LEU A 118 -4.96 1.25 34.89
C LEU A 118 -5.49 1.50 33.46
N GLU A 119 -4.83 2.33 32.64
CA GLU A 119 -5.25 2.54 31.23
C GLU A 119 -4.97 1.29 30.37
N ARG A 120 -3.87 0.57 30.66
CA ARG A 120 -3.57 -0.73 30.04
C ARG A 120 -4.63 -1.78 30.41
N VAL A 121 -5.05 -1.81 31.67
CA VAL A 121 -6.10 -2.72 32.17
C VAL A 121 -7.48 -2.34 31.63
N ARG A 122 -7.85 -1.05 31.58
CA ARG A 122 -9.11 -0.59 30.98
C ARG A 122 -9.19 -0.90 29.49
N ARG A 123 -8.09 -0.74 28.73
CA ARG A 123 -8.02 -1.12 27.31
C ARG A 123 -7.96 -2.64 27.09
N ALA A 124 -7.39 -3.41 28.01
CA ALA A 124 -7.43 -4.87 27.97
C ALA A 124 -8.84 -5.40 28.31
N ALA A 125 -9.57 -4.71 29.20
CA ALA A 125 -10.94 -5.03 29.58
C ALA A 125 -11.98 -4.57 28.55
N SER A 126 -11.66 -3.62 27.66
CA SER A 126 -12.59 -3.10 26.65
C SER A 126 -12.80 -4.03 25.45
N GLY A 127 -12.42 -5.31 25.53
CA GLY A 127 -12.73 -6.30 24.49
C GLY A 127 -12.24 -5.89 23.10
N ARG A 128 -11.08 -5.22 23.02
CA ARG A 128 -10.49 -4.74 21.76
C ARG A 128 -10.57 -5.82 20.69
N SER A 129 -11.24 -5.52 19.58
CA SER A 129 -11.39 -6.47 18.49
C SER A 129 -10.01 -6.85 17.95
N ALA A 130 -9.72 -8.15 17.84
CA ALA A 130 -8.42 -8.62 17.32
C ALA A 130 -8.12 -8.11 15.90
N ARG A 131 -9.16 -7.63 15.19
CA ARG A 131 -9.11 -7.11 13.83
C ARG A 131 -8.93 -5.58 13.73
N SER A 132 -8.96 -4.86 14.84
CA SER A 132 -9.01 -3.39 14.86
C SER A 132 -7.81 -2.78 15.59
N LEU A 133 -7.41 -1.59 15.14
CA LEU A 133 -6.48 -0.72 15.88
C LEU A 133 -7.17 0.10 16.99
N ASP A 134 -8.51 0.12 17.01
CA ASP A 134 -9.39 0.73 18.02
C ASP A 134 -9.18 2.24 18.21
N ILE A 135 -9.36 2.99 17.13
CA ILE A 135 -9.06 4.41 17.06
C ILE A 135 -10.31 5.18 16.70
N ASP A 136 -10.59 6.23 17.46
CA ASP A 136 -11.58 7.22 17.06
C ASP A 136 -10.96 8.13 16.00
N LEU A 137 -11.39 7.93 14.75
CA LEU A 137 -10.92 8.68 13.59
C LEU A 137 -11.65 10.03 13.43
N ALA A 138 -12.74 10.27 14.17
CA ALA A 138 -13.49 11.52 14.10
C ALA A 138 -12.75 12.69 14.78
N VAL A 139 -11.87 12.39 15.74
CA VAL A 139 -11.15 13.39 16.56
C VAL A 139 -9.69 13.54 16.21
N SER A 140 -9.24 12.98 15.08
CA SER A 140 -7.82 12.87 14.79
C SER A 140 -7.51 13.53 13.44
N ASP A 141 -6.62 14.54 13.48
CA ASP A 141 -6.06 15.25 12.32
C ASP A 141 -5.11 14.34 11.50
N ILE A 142 -5.60 13.21 11.03
CA ILE A 142 -4.79 12.08 10.53
C ILE A 142 -4.27 12.31 9.09
N LEU A 143 -4.82 13.28 8.37
CA LEU A 143 -4.74 13.26 6.91
C LEU A 143 -3.50 13.95 6.31
N SER A 144 -2.63 14.55 7.14
CA SER A 144 -1.30 15.01 6.74
C SER A 144 -0.24 14.35 7.61
N GLY A 145 0.56 13.48 6.99
CA GLY A 145 1.61 12.76 7.71
C GLY A 145 2.54 13.73 8.44
N PRO A 146 2.88 13.48 9.72
CA PRO A 146 3.63 14.39 10.58
C PRO A 146 5.05 14.69 10.09
N TRP A 147 5.52 13.94 9.08
CA TRP A 147 6.81 14.13 8.43
C TRP A 147 6.89 15.35 7.51
N ALA A 148 5.77 16.00 7.13
CA ALA A 148 5.80 17.19 6.28
C ALA A 148 6.61 18.35 6.90
N ASP A 149 6.54 18.47 8.22
CA ASP A 149 7.14 19.57 8.99
C ASP A 149 8.46 19.19 9.66
N LEU A 150 8.94 17.95 9.47
CA LEU A 150 10.22 17.52 10.03
C LEU A 150 11.39 18.27 9.36
N PRO A 151 12.44 18.61 10.15
CA PRO A 151 13.60 19.33 9.63
C PRO A 151 14.36 18.49 8.61
N VAL A 152 15.01 19.15 7.66
CA VAL A 152 15.90 18.49 6.68
C VAL A 152 17.11 17.92 7.42
N GLU A 153 17.43 16.66 7.16
CA GLU A 153 18.56 15.97 7.79
C GLU A 153 19.76 15.83 6.86
N ARG A 154 19.53 15.73 5.55
CA ARG A 154 20.59 15.65 4.55
C ARG A 154 20.19 16.37 3.26
N GLU A 155 21.17 17.04 2.67
CA GLU A 155 21.04 17.69 1.38
C GLU A 155 21.84 16.93 0.32
N LEU A 156 21.29 16.84 -0.90
CA LEU A 156 21.88 16.14 -2.03
C LEU A 156 21.73 16.99 -3.28
N ASN A 157 22.70 16.88 -4.18
CA ASN A 157 22.65 17.52 -5.50
C ASN A 157 22.48 16.45 -6.60
N THR A 158 21.78 16.85 -7.66
CA THR A 158 21.56 16.07 -8.87
C THR A 158 21.28 17.06 -10.02
N ASP A 159 21.33 16.65 -11.27
CA ASP A 159 20.86 17.50 -12.38
C ASP A 159 19.35 17.38 -12.56
N LEU A 160 18.82 16.15 -12.47
CA LEU A 160 17.40 15.84 -12.63
C LEU A 160 16.86 15.02 -11.45
N VAL A 161 15.72 15.45 -10.90
CA VAL A 161 14.89 14.64 -10.01
C VAL A 161 13.74 14.04 -10.80
N VAL A 162 13.54 12.73 -10.73
CA VAL A 162 12.37 12.04 -11.30
C VAL A 162 11.50 11.54 -10.15
N VAL A 163 10.28 12.06 -10.04
CA VAL A 163 9.33 11.67 -9.00
C VAL A 163 8.40 10.59 -9.55
N GLY A 164 8.63 9.35 -9.14
CA GLY A 164 7.91 8.14 -9.56
C GLY A 164 8.81 7.18 -10.35
N GLY A 165 8.91 5.94 -9.89
CA GLY A 165 9.69 4.85 -10.49
C GLY A 165 8.85 3.92 -11.37
N GLY A 166 7.77 4.43 -11.99
CA GLY A 166 7.01 3.70 -13.01
C GLY A 166 7.69 3.69 -14.38
N VAL A 167 7.09 3.02 -15.38
CA VAL A 167 7.67 2.95 -16.75
C VAL A 167 8.02 4.33 -17.30
N SER A 168 7.12 5.32 -17.19
CA SER A 168 7.40 6.69 -17.65
C SER A 168 8.58 7.35 -16.92
N GLY A 169 8.69 7.14 -15.61
CA GLY A 169 9.80 7.68 -14.81
C GLY A 169 11.12 6.99 -15.11
N LEU A 170 11.12 5.67 -15.26
CA LEU A 170 12.30 4.89 -15.64
C LEU A 170 12.79 5.27 -17.03
N SER A 171 11.89 5.40 -18.01
CA SER A 171 12.26 5.85 -19.36
C SER A 171 12.81 7.28 -19.38
N ALA A 172 12.20 8.20 -18.62
CA ALA A 172 12.69 9.58 -18.51
C ALA A 172 14.07 9.65 -17.83
N ALA A 173 14.26 8.86 -16.77
CA ALA A 173 15.54 8.76 -16.08
C ALA A 173 16.63 8.16 -16.97
N LEU A 174 16.30 7.12 -17.75
CA LEU A 174 17.24 6.46 -18.65
C LEU A 174 17.72 7.42 -19.75
N ALA A 175 16.79 8.13 -20.42
CA ALA A 175 17.14 9.12 -21.44
C ALA A 175 18.03 10.25 -20.89
N ALA A 176 17.78 10.69 -19.64
CA ALA A 176 18.62 11.70 -19.00
C ALA A 176 20.00 11.15 -18.60
N ALA A 177 20.07 9.92 -18.09
CA ALA A 177 21.32 9.25 -17.74
C ALA A 177 22.21 9.01 -18.98
N GLU A 178 21.61 8.57 -20.10
CA GLU A 178 22.25 8.45 -21.43
C GLU A 178 22.83 9.78 -21.91
N SER A 179 22.19 10.90 -21.54
CA SER A 179 22.68 12.25 -21.85
C SER A 179 23.73 12.77 -20.85
N GLY A 180 24.18 11.92 -19.91
CA GLY A 180 25.22 12.23 -18.93
C GLY A 180 24.74 12.97 -17.68
N TRP A 181 23.44 13.20 -17.50
CA TRP A 181 22.93 13.95 -16.35
C TRP A 181 22.97 13.10 -15.08
N ALA A 182 23.29 13.72 -13.93
CA ALA A 182 23.10 13.06 -12.65
C ALA A 182 21.59 12.98 -12.32
N VAL A 183 21.06 11.77 -12.20
CA VAL A 183 19.61 11.53 -12.01
C VAL A 183 19.34 10.97 -10.62
N THR A 184 18.34 11.53 -9.92
CA THR A 184 17.80 10.95 -8.69
C THR A 184 16.33 10.56 -8.88
N ILE A 185 16.02 9.27 -8.80
CA ILE A 185 14.64 8.75 -8.79
C ILE A 185 14.12 8.67 -7.37
N VAL A 186 12.87 9.12 -7.18
CA VAL A 186 12.15 9.05 -5.92
C VAL A 186 10.91 8.18 -6.11
N GLU A 187 10.91 6.97 -5.54
CA GLU A 187 9.80 6.01 -5.61
C GLU A 187 9.26 5.71 -4.21
N GLN A 188 7.94 5.85 -4.05
CA GLN A 188 7.27 5.68 -2.76
C GLN A 188 7.20 4.23 -2.30
N ARG A 189 7.16 3.26 -3.22
CA ARG A 189 7.11 1.82 -2.93
C ARG A 189 8.51 1.25 -2.76
N CYS A 190 8.60 0.02 -2.26
CA CYS A 190 9.84 -0.73 -2.14
C CYS A 190 10.40 -1.21 -3.50
N ILE A 191 9.61 -1.10 -4.58
CA ILE A 191 9.96 -1.58 -5.92
C ILE A 191 9.78 -0.49 -6.99
N LEU A 192 10.57 -0.57 -8.06
CA LEU A 192 10.32 0.16 -9.31
C LEU A 192 9.46 -0.68 -10.27
N GLY A 193 8.89 -0.03 -11.27
CA GLY A 193 8.00 -0.59 -12.30
C GLY A 193 6.58 -0.01 -12.26
N GLY A 194 6.22 0.70 -11.18
CA GLY A 194 4.92 1.34 -11.04
C GLY A 194 3.76 0.35 -11.14
N ASP A 195 2.77 0.68 -11.96
CA ASP A 195 1.54 -0.11 -12.14
C ASP A 195 1.52 -0.90 -13.47
N ALA A 196 2.67 -1.07 -14.14
CA ALA A 196 2.72 -1.76 -15.44
C ALA A 196 2.13 -3.19 -15.37
N ARG A 197 2.46 -3.94 -14.32
CA ARG A 197 1.91 -5.30 -14.07
C ARG A 197 0.39 -5.29 -13.85
N PHE A 198 -0.15 -4.21 -13.28
CA PHE A 198 -1.60 -4.06 -13.04
C PHE A 198 -2.38 -3.84 -14.34
N PHE A 199 -1.81 -3.10 -15.29
CA PHE A 199 -2.44 -2.87 -16.59
C PHE A 199 -2.21 -3.99 -17.60
N GLY A 200 -1.18 -4.83 -17.40
CA GLY A 200 -0.82 -5.88 -18.34
C GLY A 200 -0.23 -5.32 -19.65
N SER A 201 -0.04 -6.20 -20.64
CA SER A 201 0.34 -5.83 -22.00
C SER A 201 -0.80 -6.05 -23.00
N GLN A 202 -0.75 -5.37 -24.14
CA GLN A 202 -1.55 -5.70 -25.31
C GLN A 202 -0.86 -6.78 -26.17
N GLU A 203 -1.59 -7.27 -27.17
CA GLU A 203 -1.04 -8.22 -28.13
C GLU A 203 0.08 -7.58 -28.95
N GLY A 204 1.22 -8.28 -29.07
CA GLY A 204 2.41 -7.77 -29.75
C GLY A 204 3.29 -6.84 -28.90
N GLU A 205 2.85 -6.44 -27.71
CA GLU A 205 3.67 -5.68 -26.77
C GLU A 205 4.51 -6.60 -25.87
N GLN A 206 5.66 -6.08 -25.44
CA GLN A 206 6.50 -6.74 -24.45
C GLN A 206 5.72 -6.91 -23.13
N ARG A 207 5.97 -8.02 -22.42
CA ARG A 207 5.37 -8.24 -21.09
C ARG A 207 5.83 -7.16 -20.11
N PRO A 208 4.96 -6.67 -19.21
CA PRO A 208 5.33 -5.60 -18.27
C PRO A 208 6.53 -5.95 -17.40
N GLU A 209 6.66 -7.20 -16.97
CA GLU A 209 7.79 -7.70 -16.19
C GLU A 209 9.12 -7.56 -16.93
N GLU A 210 9.12 -7.92 -18.22
CA GLU A 210 10.31 -7.87 -19.07
C GLU A 210 10.70 -6.42 -19.40
N LEU A 211 9.72 -5.56 -19.71
CA LEU A 211 9.93 -4.14 -19.96
C LEU A 211 10.49 -3.42 -18.73
N VAL A 212 9.89 -3.68 -17.56
CA VAL A 212 10.37 -3.08 -16.30
C VAL A 212 11.75 -3.59 -15.95
N ARG A 213 12.03 -4.88 -16.19
CA ARG A 213 13.35 -5.47 -15.95
C ARG A 213 14.41 -4.85 -16.87
N SER A 214 14.14 -4.73 -18.17
CA SER A 214 15.10 -4.13 -19.12
C SER A 214 15.40 -2.67 -18.79
N LEU A 215 14.38 -1.87 -18.45
CA LEU A 215 14.56 -0.48 -18.04
C LEU A 215 15.37 -0.36 -16.75
N LYS A 216 15.13 -1.24 -15.77
CA LYS A 216 15.91 -1.28 -14.52
C LYS A 216 17.37 -1.64 -14.78
N GLU A 217 17.61 -2.72 -15.51
CA GLU A 217 18.97 -3.20 -15.84
C GLU A 217 19.75 -2.13 -16.60
N ALA A 218 19.16 -1.53 -17.63
CA ALA A 218 19.80 -0.46 -18.41
C ALA A 218 20.11 0.77 -17.54
N LEU A 219 19.16 1.19 -16.71
CA LEU A 219 19.34 2.38 -15.88
C LEU A 219 20.37 2.18 -14.77
N LEU A 220 20.41 1.02 -14.13
CA LEU A 220 21.34 0.71 -13.04
C LEU A 220 22.77 0.45 -13.53
N ALA A 221 22.99 0.34 -14.85
CA ALA A 221 24.32 0.30 -15.44
C ALA A 221 25.04 1.66 -15.42
N TYR A 222 24.34 2.74 -15.07
CA TYR A 222 24.90 4.09 -15.02
C TYR A 222 25.25 4.51 -13.58
N ASP A 223 26.51 4.89 -13.35
CA ASP A 223 26.99 5.34 -12.03
C ASP A 223 26.44 6.72 -11.61
N ASN A 224 25.92 7.50 -12.56
CA ASN A 224 25.32 8.81 -12.32
C ASN A 224 23.82 8.72 -11.94
N VAL A 225 23.27 7.52 -11.73
CA VAL A 225 21.89 7.31 -11.31
C VAL A 225 21.81 6.90 -9.85
N ARG A 226 20.95 7.61 -9.11
CA ARG A 226 20.60 7.31 -7.72
C ARG A 226 19.13 6.96 -7.62
N VAL A 227 18.79 5.87 -6.93
CA VAL A 227 17.41 5.45 -6.70
C VAL A 227 17.09 5.45 -5.21
N PHE A 228 16.02 6.16 -4.84
CA PHE A 228 15.43 6.10 -3.52
C PHE A 228 14.05 5.44 -3.58
N THR A 229 13.97 4.17 -3.18
CA THR A 229 12.70 3.47 -2.89
C THR A 229 12.22 3.81 -1.48
N ASN A 230 10.99 3.39 -1.13
CA ASN A 230 10.33 3.72 0.15
C ASN A 230 10.31 5.24 0.45
N SER A 231 10.32 6.07 -0.59
CA SER A 231 10.61 7.50 -0.52
C SER A 231 9.51 8.32 -1.20
N LYS A 232 8.90 9.22 -0.44
CA LYS A 232 7.78 10.05 -0.91
C LYS A 232 8.24 11.49 -1.07
N ALA A 233 8.15 12.03 -2.28
CA ALA A 233 8.27 13.47 -2.48
C ALA A 233 7.13 14.18 -1.74
N LEU A 234 7.48 15.14 -0.88
CA LEU A 234 6.56 15.89 -0.03
C LEU A 234 6.21 17.25 -0.63
N SER A 235 7.22 17.96 -1.11
CA SER A 235 7.07 19.30 -1.68
C SER A 235 8.10 19.53 -2.78
N LEU A 236 7.72 20.39 -3.71
CA LEU A 236 8.51 20.77 -4.87
C LEU A 236 8.62 22.29 -4.91
N THR A 237 9.84 22.79 -5.10
CA THR A 237 10.11 24.16 -5.51
C THR A 237 10.89 24.14 -6.83
N ALA A 238 11.15 25.30 -7.42
CA ALA A 238 11.80 25.39 -8.73
C ALA A 238 13.07 24.52 -8.86
N ASN A 239 13.88 24.47 -7.80
CA ASN A 239 15.20 23.82 -7.82
C ASN A 239 15.37 22.76 -6.72
N CYS A 240 14.31 22.37 -6.02
CA CYS A 240 14.44 21.52 -4.84
C CYS A 240 13.20 20.64 -4.61
N THR A 241 13.45 19.37 -4.33
CA THR A 241 12.46 18.39 -3.91
C THR A 241 12.72 17.98 -2.46
N ARG A 242 11.74 18.15 -1.56
CA ARG A 242 11.79 17.54 -0.21
C ARG A 242 11.23 16.14 -0.27
N ILE A 243 11.94 15.18 0.32
CA ILE A 243 11.60 13.76 0.30
C ILE A 243 11.55 13.24 1.73
N HIS A 244 10.51 12.49 2.09
CA HIS A 244 10.53 11.61 3.26
C HIS A 244 10.92 10.19 2.84
N ARG A 245 12.08 9.73 3.28
CA ARG A 245 12.60 8.40 3.02
C ARG A 245 12.49 7.54 4.26
N VAL A 246 12.01 6.32 4.09
CA VAL A 246 12.15 5.26 5.10
C VAL A 246 13.31 4.37 4.68
N GLY A 247 14.27 4.20 5.57
CA GLY A 247 15.43 3.34 5.38
C GLY A 247 15.53 2.26 6.45
N ARG A 248 16.37 1.27 6.17
CA ARG A 248 16.78 0.23 7.10
C ARG A 248 18.31 0.22 7.17
N ARG A 249 18.86 0.17 8.37
CA ARG A 249 20.28 -0.07 8.65
C ARG A 249 20.34 -1.23 9.63
N ASP A 250 20.91 -2.35 9.20
CA ASP A 250 20.89 -3.60 9.97
C ASP A 250 19.44 -3.98 10.38
N ASP A 251 19.16 -4.12 11.67
CA ASP A 251 17.82 -4.40 12.20
C ASP A 251 17.10 -3.15 12.73
N GLU A 252 17.56 -1.95 12.36
CA GLU A 252 16.92 -0.69 12.71
C GLU A 252 16.26 -0.03 11.49
N VAL A 253 15.05 0.48 11.69
CA VAL A 253 14.33 1.30 10.71
C VAL A 253 14.39 2.76 11.10
N TYR A 254 14.56 3.63 10.11
CA TYR A 254 14.63 5.07 10.32
C TYR A 254 13.85 5.83 9.26
N GLY A 255 13.39 7.02 9.62
CA GLY A 255 12.79 8.00 8.72
C GLY A 255 13.74 9.18 8.60
N GLU A 256 13.91 9.72 7.39
CA GLU A 256 14.74 10.90 7.18
C GLU A 256 14.07 11.85 6.18
N ILE A 257 14.27 13.16 6.39
CA ILE A 257 13.93 14.18 5.40
C ILE A 257 15.16 14.57 4.59
N LEU A 258 15.08 14.37 3.28
CA LEU A 258 16.09 14.76 2.33
C LEU A 258 15.65 16.01 1.58
N ARG A 259 16.60 16.92 1.35
CA ARG A 259 16.49 17.97 0.35
C ARG A 259 17.32 17.58 -0.86
N VAL A 260 16.68 17.35 -2.00
CA VAL A 260 17.38 17.07 -3.26
C VAL A 260 17.26 18.30 -4.15
N SER A 261 18.38 19.00 -4.29
CA SER A 261 18.52 20.14 -5.18
C SER A 261 18.83 19.66 -6.59
N GLY A 262 18.03 20.11 -7.56
CA GLY A 262 18.18 19.71 -8.96
C GLY A 262 17.79 20.83 -9.91
N ARG A 263 18.38 20.81 -11.12
CA ARG A 263 18.10 21.82 -12.15
C ARG A 263 16.69 21.66 -12.72
N LYS A 264 16.21 20.42 -12.78
CA LYS A 264 14.90 20.05 -13.32
C LYS A 264 14.26 18.98 -12.45
N THR A 265 12.92 18.96 -12.47
CA THR A 265 12.13 17.88 -11.88
C THR A 265 11.13 17.36 -12.91
N ILE A 266 11.07 16.05 -13.09
CA ILE A 266 10.03 15.37 -13.88
C ILE A 266 9.04 14.71 -12.92
N LEU A 267 7.75 14.95 -13.15
CA LEU A 267 6.67 14.30 -12.41
C LEU A 267 6.14 13.12 -13.20
N ALA A 268 6.46 11.93 -12.72
CA ALA A 268 6.04 10.64 -13.26
C ALA A 268 5.23 9.86 -12.20
N THR A 269 4.38 10.55 -11.45
CA THR A 269 3.68 10.04 -10.25
C THR A 269 2.54 9.06 -10.54
N GLY A 270 2.23 8.82 -11.82
CA GLY A 270 1.18 7.91 -12.26
C GLY A 270 -0.22 8.43 -11.97
N THR A 271 -1.15 7.51 -11.69
CA THR A 271 -2.55 7.82 -11.42
C THR A 271 -2.98 7.36 -10.03
N LEU A 272 -4.09 7.91 -9.53
CA LEU A 272 -4.71 7.49 -8.27
C LEU A 272 -6.05 6.82 -8.56
N GLU A 273 -6.26 5.64 -7.98
CA GLU A 273 -7.56 5.00 -7.94
C GLU A 273 -8.38 5.58 -6.78
N ARG A 274 -9.65 5.88 -7.03
CA ARG A 274 -10.60 6.35 -6.02
C ARG A 274 -11.77 5.37 -5.92
N LEU A 275 -12.23 5.13 -4.70
CA LEU A 275 -13.47 4.42 -4.47
C LEU A 275 -14.66 5.32 -4.86
N PRO A 276 -15.73 4.76 -5.44
CA PRO A 276 -16.97 5.51 -5.61
C PRO A 276 -17.53 5.90 -4.24
N VAL A 277 -18.28 7.01 -4.21
CA VAL A 277 -18.89 7.52 -2.98
C VAL A 277 -20.27 6.90 -2.82
N PHE A 278 -20.42 6.06 -1.80
CA PHE A 278 -21.68 5.44 -1.42
C PHE A 278 -21.64 5.07 0.08
N PRO A 279 -22.79 4.94 0.77
CA PRO A 279 -22.81 4.54 2.17
C PRO A 279 -22.13 3.18 2.39
N GLY A 280 -21.18 3.14 3.33
CA GLY A 280 -20.37 1.94 3.61
C GLY A 280 -19.16 1.74 2.69
N ASN A 281 -18.81 2.71 1.83
CA ASN A 281 -17.64 2.62 0.94
C ASN A 281 -16.28 2.60 1.65
N ARG A 282 -16.25 2.75 2.98
CA ARG A 282 -15.06 2.64 3.82
C ARG A 282 -15.09 1.46 4.79
N LEU A 283 -16.09 0.59 4.74
CA LEU A 283 -16.17 -0.57 5.63
C LEU A 283 -15.01 -1.55 5.39
N PRO A 284 -14.52 -2.24 6.45
CA PRO A 284 -13.62 -3.38 6.31
C PRO A 284 -14.15 -4.39 5.27
N GLY A 285 -13.29 -4.76 4.33
CA GLY A 285 -13.66 -5.58 3.16
C GLY A 285 -13.81 -4.79 1.86
N VAL A 286 -14.18 -3.50 1.91
CA VAL A 286 -14.15 -2.62 0.72
C VAL A 286 -12.71 -2.19 0.44
N ALA A 287 -12.24 -2.38 -0.79
CA ALA A 287 -10.91 -1.97 -1.23
C ALA A 287 -10.89 -1.54 -2.68
N LYS A 288 -9.87 -0.74 -3.00
CA LYS A 288 -9.46 -0.36 -4.35
C LYS A 288 -8.88 -1.58 -5.08
N ALA A 289 -9.25 -1.79 -6.34
CA ALA A 289 -8.82 -2.95 -7.12
C ALA A 289 -7.30 -2.99 -7.31
N ARG A 290 -6.67 -1.83 -7.55
CA ARG A 290 -5.21 -1.70 -7.66
C ARG A 290 -4.52 -1.96 -6.34
N ALA A 291 -5.09 -1.51 -5.23
CA ALA A 291 -4.52 -1.78 -3.90
C ALA A 291 -4.58 -3.28 -3.58
N SER A 292 -5.69 -3.94 -3.87
CA SER A 292 -5.83 -5.40 -3.73
C SER A 292 -4.84 -6.16 -4.62
N PHE A 293 -4.69 -5.74 -5.88
CA PHE A 293 -3.69 -6.31 -6.79
C PHE A 293 -2.27 -6.17 -6.22
N GLN A 294 -1.90 -5.00 -5.71
CA GLN A 294 -0.57 -4.76 -5.16
C GLN A 294 -0.30 -5.57 -3.90
N LEU A 295 -1.28 -5.66 -2.99
CA LEU A 295 -1.17 -6.50 -1.80
C LEU A 295 -0.94 -7.98 -2.19
N ALA A 296 -1.68 -8.46 -3.19
CA ALA A 296 -1.55 -9.81 -3.70
C ALA A 296 -0.20 -10.03 -4.40
N ALA A 297 0.18 -9.14 -5.32
CA ALA A 297 1.40 -9.29 -6.10
C ALA A 297 2.69 -9.15 -5.26
N LEU A 298 2.71 -8.23 -4.30
CA LEU A 298 3.92 -7.94 -3.51
C LEU A 298 3.99 -8.78 -2.23
N TYR A 299 2.87 -9.02 -1.57
CA TYR A 299 2.85 -9.67 -0.26
C TYR A 299 2.04 -10.98 -0.24
N GLY A 300 1.43 -11.38 -1.36
CA GLY A 300 0.62 -12.59 -1.44
C GLY A 300 -0.68 -12.47 -0.66
N LEU A 301 -1.15 -11.24 -0.39
CA LEU A 301 -2.28 -10.97 0.51
C LEU A 301 -3.58 -10.74 -0.27
N TRP A 302 -4.64 -11.42 0.17
CA TRP A 302 -5.99 -11.22 -0.32
C TRP A 302 -7.02 -11.30 0.80
N ARG A 303 -7.97 -10.37 0.80
CA ARG A 303 -8.98 -10.26 1.86
C ARG A 303 -10.25 -11.03 1.46
N GLY A 304 -10.58 -12.05 2.24
CA GLY A 304 -11.79 -12.85 2.09
C GLY A 304 -11.69 -13.98 1.06
N LYS A 305 -12.73 -14.81 0.98
CA LYS A 305 -12.82 -15.96 0.05
C LYS A 305 -13.67 -15.67 -1.19
N SER A 306 -14.31 -14.52 -1.21
CA SER A 306 -15.18 -14.07 -2.29
C SER A 306 -15.06 -12.57 -2.46
N ALA A 307 -15.26 -12.11 -3.69
CA ALA A 307 -15.21 -10.69 -4.02
C ALA A 307 -16.32 -10.32 -5.01
N ALA A 308 -16.71 -9.06 -4.97
CA ALA A 308 -17.45 -8.41 -6.03
C ALA A 308 -16.65 -7.18 -6.48
N PHE A 309 -16.67 -6.89 -7.77
CA PHE A 309 -15.93 -5.79 -8.36
C PHE A 309 -16.91 -4.75 -8.90
N CYS A 310 -16.57 -3.49 -8.69
CA CYS A 310 -17.23 -2.35 -9.31
C CYS A 310 -16.15 -1.57 -10.07
N THR A 311 -16.38 -1.27 -11.34
CA THR A 311 -15.38 -0.63 -12.18
C THR A 311 -15.98 0.38 -13.15
N SER A 312 -15.17 1.35 -13.55
CA SER A 312 -15.43 2.27 -14.66
C SER A 312 -14.43 2.08 -15.80
N SER A 313 -13.55 1.07 -15.69
CA SER A 313 -12.51 0.74 -16.67
C SER A 313 -12.32 -0.78 -16.80
N SER A 314 -11.52 -1.21 -17.77
CA SER A 314 -11.26 -2.63 -18.00
C SER A 314 -10.22 -3.24 -17.04
N ALA A 315 -9.48 -2.41 -16.29
CA ALA A 315 -8.37 -2.87 -15.45
C ALA A 315 -8.85 -3.72 -14.25
N ALA A 316 -9.93 -3.32 -13.58
CA ALA A 316 -10.47 -4.12 -12.47
C ALA A 316 -11.06 -5.46 -12.92
N THR A 317 -11.52 -5.56 -14.18
CA THR A 317 -11.95 -6.84 -14.76
C THR A 317 -10.80 -7.83 -14.81
N GLN A 318 -9.60 -7.37 -15.16
CA GLN A 318 -8.41 -8.23 -15.14
C GLN A 318 -8.08 -8.71 -13.73
N VAL A 319 -8.18 -7.83 -12.71
CA VAL A 319 -7.99 -8.24 -11.31
C VAL A 319 -9.04 -9.27 -10.88
N ALA A 320 -10.29 -9.15 -11.35
CA ALA A 320 -11.34 -10.12 -11.07
C ALA A 320 -11.01 -11.50 -11.64
N LEU A 321 -10.54 -11.57 -12.89
CA LEU A 321 -10.10 -12.82 -13.52
C LEU A 321 -8.92 -13.44 -12.77
N LEU A 322 -7.89 -12.65 -12.47
CA LEU A 322 -6.72 -13.09 -11.70
C LEU A 322 -7.09 -13.58 -10.30
N ALA A 323 -8.05 -12.95 -9.64
CA ALA A 323 -8.56 -13.40 -8.36
C ALA A 323 -9.29 -14.74 -8.48
N ALA A 324 -10.10 -14.91 -9.54
CA ALA A 324 -10.77 -16.18 -9.83
C ALA A 324 -9.77 -17.32 -10.09
N ASP A 325 -8.68 -17.05 -10.82
CA ASP A 325 -7.58 -18.02 -11.05
C ASP A 325 -6.91 -18.47 -9.76
N MET A 326 -6.85 -17.58 -8.76
CA MET A 326 -6.34 -17.90 -7.42
C MET A 326 -7.40 -18.54 -6.50
N GLY A 327 -8.58 -18.88 -7.03
CA GLY A 327 -9.65 -19.56 -6.30
C GLY A 327 -10.57 -18.65 -5.50
N ILE A 328 -10.50 -17.33 -5.68
CA ILE A 328 -11.44 -16.39 -5.06
C ILE A 328 -12.77 -16.45 -5.81
N LYS A 329 -13.87 -16.69 -5.09
CA LYS A 329 -15.20 -16.68 -5.68
C LYS A 329 -15.60 -15.27 -6.07
N VAL A 330 -15.55 -14.94 -7.37
CA VAL A 330 -16.03 -13.65 -7.87
C VAL A 330 -17.53 -13.73 -8.14
N SER A 331 -18.34 -13.13 -7.26
CA SER A 331 -19.80 -13.23 -7.34
C SER A 331 -20.44 -12.27 -8.34
N LYS A 332 -19.81 -11.11 -8.57
CA LYS A 332 -20.33 -10.08 -9.46
C LYS A 332 -19.23 -9.15 -9.96
N LEU A 333 -19.35 -8.76 -11.23
CA LEU A 333 -18.58 -7.69 -11.87
C LEU A 333 -19.57 -6.63 -12.36
N ALA A 334 -19.63 -5.50 -11.67
CA ALA A 334 -20.42 -4.34 -12.07
C ALA A 334 -19.52 -3.34 -12.81
N ASP A 335 -19.93 -2.94 -14.02
CA ASP A 335 -19.30 -1.89 -14.79
C ASP A 335 -20.26 -0.70 -14.91
N SER A 336 -19.81 0.49 -14.51
CA SER A 336 -20.62 1.71 -14.55
C SER A 336 -20.87 2.20 -15.98
N ARG A 337 -20.12 1.71 -16.98
CA ARG A 337 -20.30 2.05 -18.40
C ARG A 337 -21.50 1.28 -18.95
N ILE A 338 -22.32 1.95 -19.77
CA ILE A 338 -23.56 1.37 -20.34
C ILE A 338 -23.25 0.27 -21.36
N ARG A 339 -22.19 0.43 -22.17
CA ARG A 339 -21.78 -0.54 -23.22
C ARG A 339 -20.26 -0.71 -23.24
N PRO A 340 -19.65 -1.31 -22.21
CA PRO A 340 -18.21 -1.52 -22.19
C PRO A 340 -17.81 -2.49 -23.31
N LYS A 341 -16.78 -2.13 -24.09
CA LYS A 341 -16.15 -3.03 -25.05
C LYS A 341 -14.79 -3.45 -24.51
N SER A 342 -14.64 -4.73 -24.16
CA SER A 342 -13.34 -5.29 -23.77
C SER A 342 -13.36 -6.82 -23.81
N ARG A 343 -12.28 -7.42 -24.32
CA ARG A 343 -12.08 -8.88 -24.33
C ARG A 343 -12.20 -9.51 -22.93
N PHE A 344 -11.82 -8.77 -21.89
CA PHE A 344 -11.89 -9.25 -20.51
C PHE A 344 -13.35 -9.49 -20.04
N PHE A 345 -14.34 -8.86 -20.67
CA PHE A 345 -15.76 -9.10 -20.37
C PHE A 345 -16.21 -10.46 -20.89
N GLU A 346 -15.79 -10.82 -22.09
CA GLU A 346 -16.10 -12.15 -22.65
C GLU A 346 -15.40 -13.24 -21.85
N PHE A 347 -14.16 -13.00 -21.41
CA PHE A 347 -13.49 -13.90 -20.47
C PHE A 347 -14.24 -14.01 -19.13
N ALA A 348 -14.70 -12.89 -18.55
CA ALA A 348 -15.46 -12.95 -17.30
C ALA A 348 -16.73 -13.80 -17.42
N LYS A 349 -17.46 -13.71 -18.53
CA LYS A 349 -18.62 -14.57 -18.80
C LYS A 349 -18.22 -16.05 -18.89
N ALA A 350 -17.12 -16.37 -19.56
CA ALA A 350 -16.61 -17.73 -19.67
C ALA A 350 -16.21 -18.33 -18.30
N TYR A 351 -15.72 -17.50 -17.38
CA TYR A 351 -15.45 -17.87 -15.98
C TYR A 351 -16.73 -18.03 -15.12
N GLY A 352 -17.92 -17.81 -15.69
CA GLY A 352 -19.19 -17.85 -14.97
C GLY A 352 -19.40 -16.64 -14.05
N ILE A 353 -18.67 -15.54 -14.25
CA ILE A 353 -18.80 -14.34 -13.44
C ILE A 353 -20.02 -13.55 -13.90
N SER A 354 -20.96 -13.30 -12.98
CA SER A 354 -22.14 -12.47 -13.26
C SER A 354 -21.72 -11.05 -13.59
N LEU A 355 -22.08 -10.59 -14.78
CA LEU A 355 -21.78 -9.25 -15.28
C LEU A 355 -23.01 -8.34 -15.19
N ALA A 356 -22.83 -7.09 -14.75
CA ALA A 356 -23.83 -6.03 -14.82
C ALA A 356 -23.22 -4.75 -15.40
N THR A 357 -23.78 -4.22 -16.48
CA THR A 357 -23.31 -2.98 -17.14
C THR A 357 -24.24 -1.81 -16.85
N GLY A 358 -23.71 -0.59 -16.83
CA GLY A 358 -24.46 0.60 -16.43
C GLY A 358 -24.85 0.59 -14.95
N THR A 359 -24.07 -0.11 -14.11
CA THR A 359 -24.40 -0.34 -12.69
C THR A 359 -23.18 -0.08 -11.83
N GLN A 360 -23.38 0.44 -10.61
CA GLN A 360 -22.33 0.61 -9.62
C GLN A 360 -22.75 0.15 -8.23
N ALA A 361 -21.81 0.05 -7.30
CA ALA A 361 -22.14 -0.14 -5.89
C ALA A 361 -22.81 1.13 -5.34
N VAL A 362 -23.94 0.96 -4.65
CA VAL A 362 -24.74 2.07 -4.10
C VAL A 362 -24.91 1.98 -2.57
N LEU A 363 -24.57 0.84 -1.98
CA LEU A 363 -24.60 0.61 -0.53
C LEU A 363 -23.72 -0.60 -0.21
N ALA A 364 -22.94 -0.52 0.87
CA ALA A 364 -22.38 -1.70 1.53
C ALA A 364 -22.74 -1.67 3.01
N ARG A 365 -22.96 -2.85 3.59
CA ARG A 365 -23.20 -3.04 5.03
C ARG A 365 -22.63 -4.36 5.49
N VAL A 366 -22.29 -4.46 6.76
CA VAL A 366 -21.92 -5.74 7.38
C VAL A 366 -23.23 -6.47 7.73
N ALA A 367 -23.45 -7.64 7.12
CA ALA A 367 -24.58 -8.50 7.45
C ALA A 367 -24.37 -9.20 8.81
N GLY A 368 -25.45 -9.71 9.41
CA GLY A 368 -25.38 -10.39 10.72
C GLY A 368 -24.47 -11.62 10.80
N ASN A 369 -24.03 -12.15 9.64
CA ASN A 369 -23.04 -13.24 9.54
C ASN A 369 -21.59 -12.73 9.36
N GLY A 370 -21.35 -11.43 9.53
CA GLY A 370 -20.05 -10.78 9.38
C GLY A 370 -19.59 -10.57 7.93
N LYS A 371 -20.38 -10.97 6.92
CA LYS A 371 -20.04 -10.75 5.51
C LYS A 371 -20.49 -9.37 5.04
N LEU A 372 -19.78 -8.84 4.05
CA LEU A 372 -20.20 -7.61 3.39
C LEU A 372 -21.35 -7.90 2.42
N ASP A 373 -22.50 -7.28 2.67
CA ASP A 373 -23.64 -7.23 1.75
C ASP A 373 -23.55 -5.94 0.93
N VAL A 374 -23.50 -6.07 -0.39
CA VAL A 374 -23.29 -4.94 -1.32
C VAL A 374 -24.47 -4.87 -2.29
N ARG A 375 -25.16 -3.72 -2.27
CA ARG A 375 -26.22 -3.43 -3.23
C ARG A 375 -25.62 -2.72 -4.45
N PHE A 376 -26.03 -3.19 -5.62
CA PHE A 376 -25.68 -2.61 -6.91
C PHE A 376 -26.92 -1.98 -7.52
N GLY A 377 -26.78 -0.80 -8.12
CA GLY A 377 -27.87 -0.02 -8.70
C GLY A 377 -27.41 0.95 -9.77
#